data_AF-A0A2G5VRK8-F1
#
_entry.id   AF-A0A2G5VRK8-F1
#
_cell.length_a   1.000
_cell.length_b   1.000
_cell.length_c   1.000
_cell.angle_alpha   90.00
_cell.angle_beta   90.00
_cell.angle_gamma   90.00
#
_symmetry.space_group_name_H-M   'P 1'
#
loop_
_entity.id
_entity.type
_entity.pdbx_description
1 polymer ?
#
loop_
_entity_poly.entity_id
_entity_poly.type
_entity_poly.pdbx_seq_one_letter_code
_entity_poly.pdbx_strand_id
1 'polypeptide(L)'
;MGVGILASNQASGSIRIGLRRRDACATSPISSSCNSMNSFWWSDRVTTGTDGLLWNRNQPDNAHGATQQCVVLLASRTATITDNWTWQANRLDDVGCDRVAGNTPRQVRGVLCGKRPTN
;
A
#
# COMPACT_ATOMS: atom_id res chain seq x y z
N MET A 1 6.66 2.21 -16.59
CA MET A 1 7.43 2.98 -15.59
C MET A 1 7.43 2.19 -14.30
N GLY A 2 8.57 1.61 -13.91
CA GLY A 2 8.70 0.85 -12.67
C GLY A 2 9.20 1.75 -11.55
N VAL A 3 8.53 1.74 -10.40
CA VAL A 3 9.03 2.41 -9.19
C VAL A 3 10.08 1.50 -8.56
N GLY A 4 11.35 1.77 -8.82
CA GLY A 4 12.47 1.14 -8.12
C GLY A 4 12.87 1.97 -6.89
N ILE A 5 13.04 1.33 -5.73
CA ILE A 5 13.74 1.95 -4.60
C ILE A 5 15.23 2.00 -4.98
N LEU A 6 15.64 3.08 -5.65
CA LEU A 6 17.00 3.23 -6.20
C LEU A 6 18.08 3.56 -5.16
N ALA A 7 17.81 3.45 -3.85
CA ALA A 7 18.75 3.90 -2.82
C ALA A 7 18.84 3.01 -1.56
N SER A 8 18.48 1.73 -1.64
CA SER A 8 18.67 0.80 -0.52
C SER A 8 19.49 -0.42 -0.93
N ASN A 9 20.49 -0.80 -0.12
CA ASN A 9 21.18 -2.11 -0.22
C ASN A 9 20.22 -3.30 0.02
N GLN A 10 18.96 -3.04 0.33
CA GLN A 10 17.93 -4.05 0.48
C GLN A 10 17.45 -4.57 -0.88
N ALA A 11 17.25 -5.88 -0.99
CA ALA A 11 16.71 -6.52 -2.19
C ALA A 11 15.22 -6.19 -2.42
N SER A 12 14.50 -5.78 -1.37
CA SER A 12 13.09 -5.39 -1.41
C SER A 12 12.72 -4.45 -0.26
N GLY A 13 11.57 -3.81 -0.40
CA GLY A 13 10.98 -2.95 0.62
C GLY A 13 9.69 -2.31 0.14
N SER A 14 8.95 -1.72 1.07
CA SER A 14 7.70 -1.04 0.78
C SER A 14 7.88 0.48 0.75
N ILE A 15 7.16 1.14 -0.14
CA ILE A 15 7.02 2.59 -0.19
C ILE A 15 5.62 2.95 0.27
N ARG A 16 5.48 3.78 1.31
CA ARG A 16 4.16 4.29 1.68
C ARG A 16 3.67 5.30 0.65
N ILE A 17 2.42 5.14 0.23
CA ILE A 17 1.76 6.08 -0.69
C ILE A 17 0.65 6.85 0.03
N GLY A 18 0.23 7.97 -0.55
CA GLY A 18 -0.75 8.90 0.01
C GLY A 18 -2.20 8.39 0.03
N LEU A 19 -2.45 7.07 0.13
CA LEU A 19 -3.79 6.53 0.31
C LEU A 19 -4.08 6.32 1.80
N ARG A 20 -5.25 6.79 2.23
CA ARG A 20 -5.78 6.60 3.59
C ARG A 20 -7.10 5.88 3.55
N ARG A 21 -7.31 4.97 4.49
CA ARG A 21 -8.59 4.27 4.62
C ARG A 21 -9.67 5.31 4.92
N ARG A 22 -10.85 5.13 4.32
CA ARG A 22 -12.01 5.98 4.57
C ARG A 22 -12.60 5.65 5.94
N ASP A 23 -13.14 6.66 6.62
CA ASP A 23 -13.79 6.49 7.93
C ASP A 23 -14.93 5.47 7.87
N ALA A 24 -15.74 5.50 6.79
CA ALA A 24 -16.81 4.54 6.54
C ALA A 24 -16.34 3.07 6.42
N CYS A 25 -15.05 2.85 6.15
CA CYS A 25 -14.42 1.55 6.04
C CYS A 25 -13.38 1.28 7.14
N ALA A 26 -13.25 2.17 8.13
CA ALA A 26 -12.17 2.13 9.12
C ALA A 26 -12.16 0.82 9.91
N THR A 27 -13.34 0.29 10.25
CA THR A 27 -13.53 -0.94 11.03
C THR A 27 -13.99 -2.13 10.18
N SER A 28 -14.14 -1.95 8.87
CA SER A 28 -14.68 -2.99 7.99
C SER A 28 -13.57 -3.78 7.30
N PRO A 29 -13.67 -5.12 7.28
CA PRO A 29 -12.86 -5.93 6.38
C PRO A 29 -13.36 -5.80 4.93
N ILE A 30 -12.65 -6.45 4.00
CA ILE A 30 -13.07 -6.52 2.60
C ILE A 30 -14.50 -7.09 2.49
N SER A 31 -15.36 -6.37 1.80
CA SER A 31 -16.80 -6.64 1.67
C SER A 31 -17.37 -5.97 0.41
N SER A 32 -18.66 -6.16 0.15
CA SER A 32 -19.35 -5.42 -0.92
C SER A 32 -19.32 -3.91 -0.70
N SER A 33 -19.46 -3.46 0.54
CA SER A 33 -19.45 -2.04 0.93
C SER A 33 -18.05 -1.44 0.94
N CYS A 34 -17.04 -2.18 1.40
CA CYS A 34 -15.65 -1.76 1.48
C CYS A 34 -14.75 -2.73 0.72
N ASN A 35 -14.37 -2.37 -0.50
CA ASN A 35 -13.59 -3.18 -1.43
C ASN A 35 -12.33 -2.45 -1.89
N SER A 36 -11.57 -3.10 -2.78
CA SER A 36 -10.30 -2.59 -3.33
C SER A 36 -10.41 -1.26 -4.07
N MET A 37 -11.61 -0.89 -4.53
CA MET A 37 -11.84 0.31 -5.34
C MET A 37 -12.45 1.46 -4.55
N ASN A 38 -12.91 1.24 -3.32
CA ASN A 38 -13.61 2.27 -2.55
C ASN A 38 -13.20 2.39 -1.07
N SER A 39 -12.33 1.51 -0.55
CA SER A 39 -11.92 1.54 0.86
C SER A 39 -10.96 2.69 1.20
N PHE A 40 -10.27 3.26 0.19
CA PHE A 40 -9.24 4.27 0.38
C PHE A 40 -9.53 5.54 -0.42
N TRP A 41 -8.93 6.65 0.02
CA TRP A 41 -8.96 7.94 -0.63
C TRP A 41 -7.56 8.58 -0.64
N TRP A 42 -7.29 9.43 -1.62
CA TRP A 42 -6.02 10.15 -1.74
C TRP A 42 -5.95 11.30 -0.73
N SER A 43 -4.96 11.24 0.18
CA SER A 43 -4.78 12.20 1.27
C SER A 43 -4.46 13.62 0.81
N ASP A 44 -4.04 13.79 -0.43
CA ASP A 44 -3.77 15.09 -1.05
C ASP A 44 -5.06 15.88 -1.38
N ARG A 45 -6.24 15.26 -1.26
CA ARG A 45 -7.58 15.83 -1.53
C ARG A 45 -7.79 16.32 -2.96
N VAL A 46 -6.86 16.01 -3.86
CA VAL A 46 -6.85 16.55 -5.22
C VAL A 46 -6.74 15.48 -6.28
N THR A 47 -6.09 14.37 -5.95
CA THR A 47 -6.09 13.19 -6.80
C THR A 47 -7.42 12.47 -6.64
N THR A 48 -8.05 12.13 -7.76
CA THR A 48 -9.33 11.42 -7.81
C THR A 48 -9.19 10.12 -8.59
N GLY A 49 -10.09 9.17 -8.33
CA GLY A 49 -10.09 7.88 -9.02
C GLY A 49 -9.13 6.85 -8.41
N THR A 50 -9.22 5.63 -8.93
CA THR A 50 -8.50 4.44 -8.45
C THR A 50 -7.81 3.70 -9.59
N ASP A 51 -7.71 4.34 -10.75
CA ASP A 51 -7.02 3.78 -11.91
C ASP A 51 -5.54 3.52 -11.56
N GLY A 52 -5.07 2.32 -11.95
CA GLY A 52 -3.72 1.88 -11.64
C GLY A 52 -3.51 1.35 -10.22
N LEU A 53 -4.52 1.36 -9.35
CA LEU A 53 -4.44 0.65 -8.06
C LEU A 53 -4.51 -0.85 -8.29
N LEU A 54 -3.37 -1.52 -8.16
CA LEU A 54 -3.24 -2.98 -8.31
C LEU A 54 -2.88 -3.60 -6.97
N TRP A 55 -3.84 -4.24 -6.34
CA TRP A 55 -3.69 -4.84 -5.02
C TRP A 55 -3.08 -6.24 -5.08
N ASN A 56 -2.38 -6.63 -4.01
CA ASN A 56 -2.06 -8.04 -3.79
C ASN A 56 -3.35 -8.86 -3.61
N ARG A 57 -3.23 -10.18 -3.78
CA ARG A 57 -4.35 -11.09 -3.60
C ARG A 57 -4.99 -10.88 -2.22
N ASN A 58 -6.32 -10.77 -2.21
CA ASN A 58 -7.17 -10.56 -1.03
C ASN A 58 -7.03 -9.20 -0.35
N GLN A 59 -6.28 -8.24 -0.92
CA GLN A 59 -6.12 -6.91 -0.35
C GLN A 59 -7.06 -5.88 -0.98
N PRO A 60 -7.46 -4.84 -0.25
CA PRO A 60 -7.11 -4.52 1.14
C PRO A 60 -8.03 -5.18 2.17
N ASP A 61 -7.48 -5.98 3.07
CA ASP A 61 -8.27 -6.84 3.97
C ASP A 61 -8.64 -6.20 5.33
N ASN A 62 -7.95 -5.13 5.73
CA ASN A 62 -8.10 -4.51 7.05
C ASN A 62 -7.96 -5.51 8.22
N ALA A 63 -7.02 -6.46 8.11
CA ALA A 63 -6.74 -7.42 9.16
C ALA A 63 -6.18 -6.79 10.46
N HIS A 64 -5.74 -7.65 11.38
CA HIS A 64 -5.19 -7.28 12.69
C HIS A 64 -6.12 -6.37 13.52
N GLY A 65 -7.41 -6.72 13.58
CA GLY A 65 -8.41 -5.96 14.33
C GLY A 65 -8.74 -4.60 13.70
N ALA A 66 -8.74 -4.51 12.37
CA ALA A 66 -9.05 -3.30 11.62
C ALA A 66 -8.08 -2.13 11.86
N THR A 67 -6.78 -2.44 11.91
CA THR A 67 -5.73 -1.44 12.20
C THR A 67 -4.95 -0.98 10.96
N GLN A 68 -5.27 -1.51 9.77
CA GLN A 68 -4.53 -1.25 8.54
C GLN A 68 -5.10 -0.07 7.77
N GLN A 69 -4.75 1.14 8.23
CA GLN A 69 -5.34 2.40 7.78
C GLN A 69 -4.54 3.12 6.67
N CYS A 70 -3.40 2.55 6.24
CA CYS A 70 -2.48 3.12 5.26
C CYS A 70 -2.13 2.13 4.15
N VAL A 71 -1.64 2.61 3.02
CA VAL A 71 -1.25 1.75 1.89
C VAL A 71 0.23 1.82 1.61
N VAL A 72 0.80 0.69 1.23
CA VAL A 72 2.17 0.59 0.71
C VAL A 72 2.19 -0.02 -0.69
N LEU A 73 3.18 0.38 -1.48
CA LEU A 73 3.59 -0.26 -2.72
C LEU A 73 4.83 -1.09 -2.46
N LEU A 74 4.78 -2.39 -2.75
CA LEU A 74 5.93 -3.27 -2.63
C LEU A 74 6.87 -3.12 -3.85
N ALA A 75 8.11 -2.71 -3.60
CA ALA A 75 9.19 -2.74 -4.57
C ALA A 75 10.16 -3.90 -4.27
N SER A 76 10.55 -4.64 -5.30
CA SER A 76 11.48 -5.76 -5.19
C SER A 76 12.27 -5.94 -6.47
N ARG A 77 13.48 -6.49 -6.36
CA ARG A 77 14.29 -6.93 -7.51
C ARG A 77 13.76 -8.22 -8.15
N THR A 78 12.94 -8.98 -7.43
CA THR A 78 12.30 -10.23 -7.88
C THR A 78 10.80 -10.02 -8.08
N ALA A 79 10.17 -10.86 -8.91
CA ALA A 79 8.73 -10.79 -9.18
C ALA A 79 7.88 -11.03 -7.92
N THR A 80 8.38 -11.82 -6.99
CA THR A 80 7.75 -12.12 -5.71
C THR A 80 8.76 -12.12 -4.57
N ILE A 81 8.26 -11.87 -3.36
CA ILE A 81 8.98 -12.14 -2.11
C ILE A 81 8.10 -12.99 -1.21
N THR A 82 8.73 -13.68 -0.26
CA THR A 82 8.03 -14.54 0.69
C THR A 82 8.39 -14.12 2.11
N ASP A 83 7.37 -13.88 2.93
CA ASP A 83 7.47 -13.88 4.38
C ASP A 83 6.59 -15.01 4.93
N ASN A 84 5.54 -14.70 5.69
CA ASN A 84 4.47 -15.64 6.02
C ASN A 84 3.56 -15.93 4.82
N TRP A 85 3.58 -15.05 3.80
CA TRP A 85 2.82 -15.17 2.57
C TRP A 85 3.68 -14.83 1.36
N THR A 86 3.24 -15.23 0.17
CA THR A 86 3.86 -14.81 -1.09
C THR A 86 3.22 -13.51 -1.57
N TRP A 87 4.05 -12.49 -1.75
CA TRP A 87 3.65 -11.16 -2.19
C TRP A 87 4.20 -10.86 -3.57
N GLN A 88 3.35 -10.34 -4.45
CA GLN A 88 3.78 -9.89 -5.77
C GLN A 88 4.41 -8.50 -5.68
N ALA A 89 5.55 -8.32 -6.32
CA ALA A 89 6.15 -7.02 -6.50
C ALA A 89 5.23 -6.12 -7.36
N ASN A 90 5.37 -4.80 -7.18
CA ASN A 90 4.55 -3.80 -7.88
C ASN A 90 3.05 -3.98 -7.62
N ARG A 91 2.70 -4.35 -6.39
CA ARG A 91 1.32 -4.46 -5.90
C ARG A 91 1.16 -3.76 -4.56
N LEU A 92 -0.06 -3.35 -4.29
CA LEU A 92 -0.46 -2.65 -3.07
C LEU A 92 -0.81 -3.63 -1.95
N ASP A 93 -0.67 -3.15 -0.72
CA ASP A 93 -1.15 -3.78 0.51
C ASP A 93 -1.57 -2.68 1.49
N ASP A 94 -2.62 -2.91 2.27
CA ASP A 94 -2.91 -2.04 3.39
C ASP A 94 -2.15 -2.52 4.64
N VAL A 95 -1.66 -1.57 5.40
CA VAL A 95 -0.83 -1.81 6.59
C VAL A 95 -1.14 -0.77 7.65
N GLY A 96 -0.64 -1.00 8.86
CA GLY A 96 -0.66 0.02 9.90
C GLY A 96 0.07 1.30 9.46
N CYS A 97 -0.42 2.44 9.93
CA CYS A 97 0.15 3.74 9.56
C CYS A 97 1.49 4.06 10.20
N ASP A 98 2.05 3.21 11.05
CA ASP A 98 3.40 3.40 11.59
C ASP A 98 4.33 2.25 11.22
N ARG A 99 3.80 1.14 10.69
CA ARG A 99 4.55 -0.07 10.42
C ARG A 99 3.86 -0.98 9.41
N VAL A 100 4.66 -1.67 8.60
CA VAL A 100 4.30 -2.99 8.09
C VAL A 100 4.56 -3.96 9.25
N ALA A 101 3.67 -4.91 9.52
CA ALA A 101 3.85 -5.83 10.65
C ALA A 101 5.15 -6.66 10.47
N GLY A 102 6.04 -6.61 11.48
CA GLY A 102 7.27 -7.40 11.55
C GLY A 102 8.51 -6.80 10.86
N ASN A 103 9.68 -7.39 11.14
CA ASN A 103 10.92 -7.11 10.41
C ASN A 103 10.99 -8.01 9.15
N THR A 104 10.19 -7.66 8.15
CA THR A 104 10.00 -8.49 6.95
C THR A 104 10.70 -7.86 5.72
N PRO A 105 10.87 -8.61 4.62
CA PRO A 105 11.29 -8.05 3.32
C PRO A 105 10.35 -6.93 2.80
N ARG A 106 9.20 -6.73 3.45
CA ARG A 106 8.18 -5.72 3.13
C ARG A 106 8.25 -4.48 3.99
N GLN A 107 9.26 -4.33 4.85
CA GLN A 107 9.39 -3.17 5.73
C GLN A 107 9.29 -1.86 4.93
N VAL A 108 8.64 -0.85 5.51
CA VAL A 108 8.57 0.49 4.89
C VAL A 108 9.97 1.09 4.86
N ARG A 109 10.46 1.43 3.66
CA ARG A 109 11.79 2.02 3.43
C ARG A 109 11.73 3.46 2.92
N GLY A 110 10.53 3.97 2.65
CA GLY A 110 10.35 5.34 2.18
C GLY A 110 8.88 5.72 2.07
N VAL A 111 8.66 6.98 1.74
CA VAL A 111 7.34 7.58 1.50
C VAL A 111 7.37 8.26 0.13
N LEU A 112 6.32 8.08 -0.65
CA LEU A 112 6.13 8.76 -1.93
C LEU A 112 5.31 10.04 -1.70
N CYS A 113 5.89 11.18 -2.07
CA CYS A 113 5.24 12.48 -2.04
C CYS A 113 4.88 12.91 -3.47
N GLY A 114 3.66 13.41 -3.66
CA GLY A 114 3.22 14.04 -4.92
C GLY A 114 3.09 15.56 -4.75
N LYS A 115 3.36 16.30 -5.82
CA LYS A 115 3.10 17.74 -5.90
C LYS A 115 2.40 18.03 -7.22
N ARG A 116 1.38 18.88 -7.20
CA ARG A 116 0.76 19.39 -8.43
C ARG A 116 1.82 20.13 -9.28
N PRO A 117 1.89 19.87 -10.60
CA PRO A 117 2.72 20.67 -11.48
C PRO A 117 2.36 22.15 -11.36
N THR A 118 3.36 23.01 -11.24
CA THR A 118 3.22 24.47 -11.35
C THR A 118 3.77 24.86 -12.72
N ASN A 119 2.93 25.47 -13.56
CA ASN A 119 3.38 26.13 -14.78
C ASN A 119 4.13 27.42 -14.43
#